data_AF-A0A7V0YU39-F1
#
_entry.id   AF-A0A7V0YU39-F1
#
_cell.length_a   1.000
_cell.length_b   1.000
_cell.length_c   1.000
_cell.angle_alpha   90.00
_cell.angle_beta   90.00
_cell.angle_gamma   90.00
#
_symmetry.space_group_name_H-M   'P 1'
#
loop_
_entity.id
_entity.type
_entity.pdbx_description
1 polymer ?
#
loop_
_entity_poly.entity_id
_entity_poly.type
_entity_poly.pdbx_seq_one_letter_code
_entity_poly.pdbx_strand_id
1 'polypeptide(L)'
;YNFIMAEAIMARLTKQKNPSYSERCLNSAINCFNWCVNSGNDNNPGQIGSAIESVIELYKITESKKYLEFALEYVNKLFKLQVKEPIDSDVPIKGFYLISTDNPEPYLDIWHGCWHLIAICDLIETFTDHSDVDQWKESIALYAQNYLLDMSKRNSFGTIPYGFFSKEDPGGNRRIGKLWYRYFMKPTEGWWVGINANLASAGVGLIKAGRILHDHNLLAIAQRQLDWILGFNPHGSSTVDSIGYNHPKQFINTTEFKPATPHIPGAVMNGIGGTMDDQPDLHDGSYHTAEYWTPMVAYTLWLLAELSAIS
;
A
#
# COMPACT_ATOMS: atom_id res chain seq x y z
N TYR A 1 12.92 0.26 7.09
CA TYR A 1 13.49 -0.45 5.94
C TYR A 1 13.54 0.34 4.63
N ASN A 2 12.63 1.30 4.38
CA ASN A 2 12.61 2.05 3.11
C ASN A 2 13.94 2.75 2.75
N PHE A 3 14.67 3.26 3.74
CA PHE A 3 16.02 3.82 3.52
C PHE A 3 17.00 2.78 2.95
N ILE A 4 17.01 1.56 3.50
CA ILE A 4 17.87 0.46 3.03
C ILE A 4 17.57 0.15 1.57
N MET A 5 16.28 0.06 1.22
CA MET A 5 15.82 -0.18 -0.14
C MET A 5 16.28 0.92 -1.11
N ALA A 6 16.07 2.19 -0.75
CA ALA A 6 16.48 3.33 -1.56
C ALA A 6 18.00 3.35 -1.81
N GLU A 7 18.80 3.14 -0.77
CA GLU A 7 20.26 3.10 -0.89
C GLU A 7 20.75 1.89 -1.70
N ALA A 8 20.13 0.71 -1.56
CA ALA A 8 20.46 -0.47 -2.36
C ALA A 8 20.13 -0.26 -3.85
N ILE A 9 18.99 0.35 -4.17
CA ILE A 9 18.62 0.73 -5.54
C ILE A 9 19.61 1.75 -6.10
N MET A 10 19.95 2.79 -5.33
CA MET A 10 20.91 3.82 -5.76
C MET A 10 22.29 3.22 -6.00
N ALA A 11 22.72 2.27 -5.16
CA ALA A 11 23.96 1.55 -5.36
C ALA A 11 23.96 0.79 -6.70
N ARG A 12 22.86 0.11 -7.06
CA ARG A 12 22.74 -0.58 -8.36
C ARG A 12 22.79 0.39 -9.54
N LEU A 13 22.00 1.47 -9.50
CA LEU A 13 21.89 2.46 -10.58
C LEU A 13 23.22 3.19 -10.85
N THR A 14 24.01 3.43 -9.81
CA THR A 14 25.24 4.23 -9.90
C THR A 14 26.51 3.39 -10.07
N LYS A 15 26.42 2.05 -9.97
CA LYS A 15 27.56 1.11 -9.99
C LYS A 15 28.57 1.35 -11.10
N GLN A 16 28.09 1.61 -12.33
CA GLN A 16 28.96 1.83 -13.49
C GLN A 16 29.44 3.28 -13.63
N LYS A 17 28.57 4.26 -13.34
CA LYS A 17 28.83 5.69 -13.61
C LYS A 17 29.56 6.39 -12.45
N ASN A 18 29.37 5.94 -11.22
CA ASN A 18 30.00 6.49 -10.03
C ASN A 18 30.23 5.40 -8.98
N PRO A 19 31.28 4.56 -9.15
CA PRO A 19 31.55 3.42 -8.26
C PRO A 19 31.74 3.82 -6.79
N SER A 20 32.40 4.95 -6.54
CA SER A 20 32.62 5.44 -5.17
C SER A 20 31.30 5.81 -4.47
N TYR A 21 30.36 6.43 -5.18
CA TYR A 21 29.05 6.72 -4.61
C TYR A 21 28.21 5.45 -4.43
N SER A 22 28.25 4.54 -5.40
CA SER A 22 27.61 3.23 -5.33
C SER A 22 28.03 2.46 -4.08
N GLU A 23 29.33 2.42 -3.79
CA GLU A 23 29.87 1.77 -2.58
C GLU A 23 29.39 2.43 -1.29
N ARG A 24 29.35 3.78 -1.24
CA ARG A 24 28.81 4.49 -0.07
C ARG A 24 27.34 4.16 0.18
N CYS A 25 26.52 4.13 -0.86
CA CYS A 25 25.11 3.77 -0.74
C CYS A 25 24.96 2.33 -0.24
N LEU A 26 25.69 1.38 -0.82
CA LEU A 26 25.65 -0.01 -0.38
C LEU A 26 26.06 -0.17 1.10
N ASN A 27 27.13 0.51 1.52
CA ASN A 27 27.58 0.47 2.92
C ASN A 27 26.54 1.08 3.86
N SER A 28 25.89 2.18 3.48
CA SER A 28 24.78 2.77 4.25
C SER A 28 23.59 1.81 4.39
N ALA A 29 23.21 1.15 3.29
CA ALA A 29 22.13 0.16 3.29
C ALA A 29 22.45 -1.01 4.23
N ILE A 30 23.65 -1.58 4.13
CA ILE A 30 24.09 -2.71 4.97
C ILE A 30 24.16 -2.32 6.45
N ASN A 31 24.71 -1.15 6.77
CA ASN A 31 24.81 -0.67 8.15
C ASN A 31 23.44 -0.45 8.77
N CYS A 32 22.52 0.16 8.03
CA CYS A 32 21.15 0.37 8.48
C CYS A 32 20.41 -0.98 8.65
N PHE A 33 20.58 -1.93 7.73
CA PHE A 33 20.04 -3.28 7.87
C PHE A 33 20.50 -3.96 9.16
N ASN A 34 21.82 -3.97 9.43
CA ASN A 34 22.37 -4.56 10.65
C ASN A 34 21.81 -3.89 11.92
N TRP A 35 21.58 -2.57 11.89
CA TRP A 35 20.94 -1.86 13.00
C TRP A 35 19.47 -2.26 13.18
N CYS A 36 18.69 -2.35 12.09
CA CYS A 36 17.27 -2.74 12.15
C CYS A 36 17.09 -4.14 12.73
N VAL A 37 17.89 -5.13 12.26
CA VAL A 37 17.83 -6.51 12.75
C VAL A 37 18.08 -6.61 14.25
N ASN A 38 19.00 -5.79 14.79
CA ASN A 38 19.31 -5.76 16.22
C ASN A 38 18.30 -4.97 17.07
N SER A 39 17.45 -4.14 16.44
CA SER A 39 16.52 -3.25 17.15
C SER A 39 15.14 -3.90 17.40
N GLY A 40 14.81 -5.02 16.73
CA GLY A 40 13.77 -5.95 17.15
C GLY A 40 12.30 -5.50 17.04
N ASN A 41 11.92 -4.67 16.06
CA ASN A 41 10.62 -3.98 16.06
C ASN A 41 9.63 -4.35 14.94
N ASP A 42 9.84 -5.47 14.23
CA ASP A 42 9.09 -5.77 13.00
C ASP A 42 7.91 -6.70 13.26
N ASN A 43 6.78 -6.10 13.63
CA ASN A 43 5.67 -6.85 14.23
C ASN A 43 4.37 -6.81 13.41
N ASN A 44 4.26 -5.90 12.44
CA ASN A 44 3.04 -5.75 11.62
C ASN A 44 3.29 -5.99 10.12
N PRO A 45 2.23 -6.26 9.33
CA PRO A 45 2.38 -6.61 7.92
C PRO A 45 3.16 -5.59 7.08
N GLY A 46 2.90 -4.28 7.23
CA GLY A 46 3.60 -3.26 6.45
C GLY A 46 5.10 -3.18 6.76
N GLN A 47 5.46 -3.27 8.05
CA GLN A 47 6.87 -3.32 8.46
C GLN A 47 7.57 -4.57 7.91
N ILE A 48 6.94 -5.74 8.05
CA ILE A 48 7.48 -7.01 7.55
C ILE A 48 7.63 -6.96 6.03
N GLY A 49 6.64 -6.44 5.30
CA GLY A 49 6.71 -6.23 3.85
C GLY A 49 7.87 -5.32 3.46
N SER A 50 8.02 -4.18 4.14
CA SER A 50 9.14 -3.26 3.88
C SER A 50 10.51 -3.89 4.16
N ALA A 51 10.58 -4.80 5.14
CA ALA A 51 11.80 -5.54 5.46
C ALA A 51 12.16 -6.54 4.35
N ILE A 52 11.18 -7.30 3.85
CA ILE A 52 11.34 -8.22 2.71
C ILE A 52 11.87 -7.47 1.48
N GLU A 53 11.24 -6.36 1.10
CA GLU A 53 11.67 -5.52 -0.03
C GLU A 53 13.12 -5.03 0.12
N SER A 54 13.48 -4.58 1.31
CA SER A 54 14.84 -4.08 1.54
C SER A 54 15.92 -5.15 1.34
N VAL A 55 15.64 -6.40 1.73
CA VAL A 55 16.59 -7.49 1.56
C VAL A 55 16.57 -8.06 0.15
N ILE A 56 15.44 -7.98 -0.57
CA ILE A 56 15.37 -8.25 -2.01
C ILE A 56 16.33 -7.32 -2.75
N GLU A 57 16.30 -6.01 -2.47
CA GLU A 57 17.19 -5.05 -3.12
C GLU A 57 18.66 -5.23 -2.73
N LEU A 58 18.94 -5.56 -1.47
CA LEU A 58 20.30 -5.95 -1.04
C LEU A 58 20.77 -7.23 -1.71
N TYR A 59 19.89 -8.22 -1.90
CA TYR A 59 20.21 -9.45 -2.62
C TYR A 59 20.57 -9.15 -4.09
N LYS A 60 19.78 -8.32 -4.78
CA LYS A 60 20.02 -7.96 -6.20
C LYS A 60 21.39 -7.32 -6.47
N ILE A 61 22.04 -6.72 -5.46
CA ILE A 61 23.38 -6.12 -5.62
C ILE A 61 24.51 -6.96 -5.02
N THR A 62 24.25 -7.76 -3.98
CA THR A 62 25.27 -8.53 -3.27
C THR A 62 25.29 -10.02 -3.59
N GLU A 63 24.17 -10.55 -4.11
CA GLU A 63 23.90 -11.99 -4.31
C GLU A 63 24.06 -12.83 -3.02
N SER A 64 24.05 -12.17 -1.86
CA SER A 64 24.31 -12.82 -0.58
C SER A 64 23.08 -13.58 -0.08
N LYS A 65 23.20 -14.90 0.07
CA LYS A 65 22.12 -15.79 0.51
C LYS A 65 21.48 -15.40 1.84
N LYS A 66 22.22 -14.73 2.74
CA LYS A 66 21.68 -14.26 4.03
C LYS A 66 20.46 -13.34 3.86
N TYR A 67 20.39 -12.58 2.76
CA TYR A 67 19.27 -11.69 2.48
C TYR A 67 18.04 -12.45 1.99
N LEU A 68 18.26 -13.50 1.19
CA LEU A 68 17.19 -14.45 0.83
C LEU A 68 16.68 -15.18 2.08
N GLU A 69 17.56 -15.73 2.91
CA GLU A 69 17.19 -16.42 4.15
C GLU A 69 16.35 -15.53 5.07
N PHE A 70 16.72 -14.24 5.20
CA PHE A 70 15.95 -13.25 5.93
C PHE A 70 14.56 -13.01 5.31
N ALA A 71 14.47 -12.84 3.98
CA ALA A 71 13.18 -12.69 3.30
C ALA A 71 12.27 -13.90 3.53
N LEU A 72 12.82 -15.12 3.48
CA LEU A 72 12.08 -16.36 3.74
C LEU A 72 11.58 -16.44 5.19
N GLU A 73 12.37 -15.98 6.17
CA GLU A 73 11.90 -15.88 7.56
C GLU A 73 10.73 -14.89 7.67
N TYR A 74 10.83 -13.73 7.02
CA TYR A 74 9.85 -12.66 7.13
C TYR A 74 8.56 -12.94 6.37
N VAL A 75 8.62 -13.60 5.20
CA VAL A 75 7.41 -14.03 4.50
C VAL A 75 6.62 -15.06 5.34
N ASN A 76 7.32 -15.95 6.06
CA ASN A 76 6.70 -16.86 7.01
C ASN A 76 6.04 -16.13 8.19
N LYS A 77 6.58 -14.98 8.62
CA LYS A 77 5.91 -14.11 9.60
C LYS A 77 4.61 -13.53 9.03
N LEU A 78 4.61 -13.03 7.78
CA LEU A 78 3.37 -12.58 7.11
C LEU A 78 2.32 -13.68 7.05
N PHE A 79 2.69 -14.91 6.72
CA PHE A 79 1.75 -16.02 6.64
C PHE A 79 1.07 -16.36 7.96
N LYS A 80 1.72 -16.11 9.10
CA LYS A 80 1.11 -16.27 10.42
C LYS A 80 0.08 -15.18 10.73
N LEU A 81 0.20 -14.02 10.09
CA LEU A 81 -0.73 -12.90 10.25
C LEU A 81 -1.89 -12.94 9.24
N GLN A 82 -1.79 -13.75 8.20
CA GLN A 82 -2.82 -13.85 7.16
C GLN A 82 -4.00 -14.72 7.62
N VAL A 83 -5.22 -14.20 7.50
CA VAL A 83 -6.45 -14.92 7.81
C VAL A 83 -6.77 -15.89 6.66
N LYS A 84 -6.56 -17.19 6.86
CA LYS A 84 -6.75 -18.21 5.80
C LYS A 84 -8.15 -18.80 5.74
N GLU A 85 -8.89 -18.73 6.84
CA GLU A 85 -10.26 -19.20 6.93
C GLU A 85 -11.27 -18.10 6.60
N PRO A 86 -12.41 -18.43 5.98
CA PRO A 86 -13.52 -17.49 5.81
C PRO A 86 -13.95 -16.85 7.14
N ILE A 87 -14.33 -15.58 7.09
CA ILE A 87 -14.87 -14.87 8.26
C ILE A 87 -16.20 -15.44 8.75
N ASP A 88 -16.97 -16.03 7.85
CA ASP A 88 -18.24 -16.73 8.08
C ASP A 88 -18.48 -17.78 6.98
N SER A 89 -19.28 -18.79 7.28
CA SER A 89 -19.76 -19.81 6.35
C SER A 89 -20.53 -19.23 5.15
N ASP A 90 -21.34 -18.19 5.38
CA ASP A 90 -22.13 -17.53 4.32
C ASP A 90 -21.36 -16.42 3.59
N VAL A 91 -20.20 -16.02 4.12
CA VAL A 91 -19.40 -14.92 3.58
C VAL A 91 -17.94 -15.35 3.40
N PRO A 92 -17.56 -15.80 2.18
CA PRO A 92 -16.26 -16.44 1.94
C PRO A 92 -15.08 -15.44 1.86
N ILE A 93 -15.19 -14.29 2.52
CA ILE A 93 -14.10 -13.31 2.59
C ILE A 93 -13.02 -13.84 3.52
N LYS A 94 -11.78 -13.82 3.04
CA LYS A 94 -10.57 -14.23 3.75
C LYS A 94 -9.35 -13.57 3.12
N GLY A 95 -8.19 -13.77 3.71
CA GLY A 95 -6.89 -13.41 3.15
C GLY A 95 -6.34 -12.06 3.59
N PHE A 96 -7.14 -11.23 4.28
CA PHE A 96 -6.66 -10.01 4.96
C PHE A 96 -5.68 -10.36 6.09
N TYR A 97 -4.90 -9.38 6.54
CA TYR A 97 -3.89 -9.56 7.56
C TYR A 97 -4.32 -8.97 8.90
N LEU A 98 -3.83 -9.57 9.99
CA LEU A 98 -3.97 -9.07 11.35
C LEU A 98 -2.76 -8.19 11.72
N ILE A 99 -2.93 -7.29 12.69
CA ILE A 99 -1.85 -6.42 13.18
C ILE A 99 -0.70 -7.26 13.74
N SER A 100 -1.01 -8.23 14.60
CA SER A 100 -0.05 -9.20 15.14
C SER A 100 -0.76 -10.45 15.66
N THR A 101 -0.01 -11.47 16.09
CA THR A 101 -0.59 -12.65 16.73
C THR A 101 -1.24 -12.35 18.08
N ASP A 102 -0.73 -11.35 18.80
CA ASP A 102 -1.22 -10.94 20.13
C ASP A 102 -2.34 -9.89 20.04
N ASN A 103 -2.47 -9.25 18.87
CA ASN A 103 -3.51 -8.28 18.57
C ASN A 103 -4.23 -8.68 17.27
N PRO A 104 -5.28 -9.52 17.36
CA PRO A 104 -5.98 -10.07 16.19
C PRO A 104 -6.97 -9.08 15.55
N GLU A 105 -6.69 -7.78 15.63
CA GLU A 105 -7.42 -6.76 14.85
C GLU A 105 -6.91 -6.78 13.40
N PRO A 106 -7.76 -6.59 12.38
CA PRO A 106 -7.31 -6.41 11.01
C PRO A 106 -6.31 -5.25 10.87
N TYR A 107 -5.29 -5.44 10.05
CA TYR A 107 -4.24 -4.46 9.81
C TYR A 107 -4.71 -3.35 8.86
N LEU A 108 -4.53 -2.10 9.30
CA LEU A 108 -4.83 -0.88 8.57
C LEU A 108 -3.62 0.06 8.65
N ASP A 109 -3.20 0.63 7.52
CA ASP A 109 -2.10 1.60 7.50
C ASP A 109 -2.20 2.49 6.26
N ILE A 110 -2.42 3.78 6.47
CA ILE A 110 -2.64 4.72 5.37
C ILE A 110 -1.35 5.06 4.62
N TRP A 111 -0.18 5.02 5.27
CA TRP A 111 1.08 5.46 4.63
C TRP A 111 1.94 4.30 4.13
N HIS A 112 1.93 3.14 4.78
CA HIS A 112 2.54 1.93 4.21
C HIS A 112 1.60 1.23 3.21
N GLY A 113 0.28 1.44 3.32
CA GLY A 113 -0.68 0.89 2.38
C GLY A 113 -0.59 -0.63 2.25
N CYS A 114 -0.69 -1.15 1.02
CA CYS A 114 -0.61 -2.58 0.74
C CYS A 114 0.83 -3.12 0.54
N TRP A 115 1.83 -2.58 1.24
CA TRP A 115 3.24 -2.97 1.04
C TRP A 115 3.52 -4.46 1.22
N HIS A 116 2.79 -5.15 2.11
CA HIS A 116 2.91 -6.59 2.30
C HIS A 116 2.52 -7.41 1.07
N LEU A 117 1.52 -6.98 0.31
CA LEU A 117 1.15 -7.63 -0.95
C LEU A 117 2.25 -7.43 -2.00
N ILE A 118 2.73 -6.19 -2.13
CA ILE A 118 3.78 -5.82 -3.08
C ILE A 118 5.04 -6.64 -2.81
N ALA A 119 5.46 -6.72 -1.55
CA ALA A 119 6.66 -7.45 -1.15
C ALA A 119 6.63 -8.94 -1.51
N ILE A 120 5.48 -9.61 -1.38
CA ILE A 120 5.35 -11.03 -1.77
C ILE A 120 5.41 -11.17 -3.29
N CYS A 121 4.84 -10.21 -4.04
CA CYS A 121 4.94 -10.21 -5.49
C CYS A 121 6.39 -10.05 -5.96
N ASP A 122 7.12 -9.08 -5.42
CA ASP A 122 8.51 -8.79 -5.77
C ASP A 122 9.45 -9.92 -5.32
N LEU A 123 9.08 -10.66 -4.27
CA LEU A 123 9.75 -11.90 -3.85
C LEU A 123 9.66 -12.98 -4.93
N ILE A 124 8.46 -13.24 -5.48
CA ILE A 124 8.26 -14.19 -6.58
C ILE A 124 9.04 -13.75 -7.83
N GLU A 125 8.96 -12.47 -8.19
CA GLU A 125 9.66 -11.93 -9.37
C GLU A 125 11.19 -12.03 -9.24
N THR A 126 11.71 -11.96 -8.01
CA THR A 126 13.16 -12.08 -7.75
C THR A 126 13.63 -13.54 -7.66
N PHE A 127 12.80 -14.43 -7.13
CA PHE A 127 13.14 -15.83 -6.86
C PHE A 127 12.20 -16.80 -7.57
N THR A 128 12.11 -16.69 -8.91
CA THR A 128 11.12 -17.40 -9.74
C THR A 128 11.19 -18.92 -9.67
N ASP A 129 12.37 -19.48 -9.37
CA ASP A 129 12.62 -20.93 -9.33
C ASP A 129 12.63 -21.51 -7.91
N HIS A 130 12.24 -20.72 -6.91
CA HIS A 130 12.20 -21.18 -5.51
C HIS A 130 11.06 -22.19 -5.31
N SER A 131 11.29 -23.21 -4.46
CA SER A 131 10.31 -24.28 -4.21
C SER A 131 8.98 -23.78 -3.62
N ASP A 132 9.00 -22.62 -2.98
CA ASP A 132 7.87 -22.08 -2.23
C ASP A 132 7.02 -21.09 -3.05
N VAL A 133 7.35 -20.86 -4.33
CA VAL A 133 6.63 -19.92 -5.20
C VAL A 133 5.13 -20.20 -5.23
N ASP A 134 4.70 -21.47 -5.26
CA ASP A 134 3.28 -21.80 -5.26
C ASP A 134 2.58 -21.41 -3.94
N GLN A 135 3.26 -21.54 -2.80
CA GLN A 135 2.74 -21.07 -1.52
C GLN A 135 2.64 -19.54 -1.50
N TRP A 136 3.59 -18.83 -2.11
CA TRP A 136 3.57 -17.37 -2.20
C TRP A 136 2.42 -16.91 -3.11
N LYS A 137 2.17 -17.60 -4.23
CA LYS A 137 1.01 -17.37 -5.10
C LYS A 137 -0.31 -17.59 -4.36
N GLU A 138 -0.42 -18.63 -3.54
CA GLU A 138 -1.60 -18.87 -2.71
C GLU A 138 -1.86 -17.71 -1.75
N SER A 139 -0.81 -17.20 -1.10
CA SER A 139 -0.93 -16.03 -0.22
C SER A 139 -1.37 -14.76 -0.97
N ILE A 140 -0.83 -14.52 -2.17
CA ILE A 140 -1.27 -13.43 -3.04
C ILE A 140 -2.75 -13.60 -3.43
N ALA A 141 -3.16 -14.80 -3.85
CA ALA A 141 -4.53 -15.08 -4.25
C ALA A 141 -5.53 -14.83 -3.10
N LEU A 142 -5.19 -15.27 -1.88
CA LEU A 142 -5.99 -15.01 -0.69
C LEU A 142 -6.24 -13.50 -0.50
N TYR A 143 -5.20 -12.66 -0.56
CA TYR A 143 -5.37 -11.23 -0.33
C TYR A 143 -5.98 -10.49 -1.53
N ALA A 144 -5.48 -10.75 -2.74
CA ALA A 144 -5.90 -10.02 -3.94
C ALA A 144 -7.28 -10.45 -4.45
N GLN A 145 -7.54 -11.76 -4.54
CA GLN A 145 -8.81 -12.28 -5.09
C GLN A 145 -9.89 -12.42 -4.01
N ASN A 146 -9.59 -13.04 -2.87
CA ASN A 146 -10.61 -13.33 -1.85
C ASN A 146 -10.90 -12.19 -0.87
N TYR A 147 -10.09 -11.13 -0.90
CA TYR A 147 -10.33 -9.91 -0.12
C TYR A 147 -10.51 -8.68 -1.01
N LEU A 148 -9.45 -8.16 -1.62
CA LEU A 148 -9.52 -6.87 -2.32
C LEU A 148 -10.49 -6.87 -3.50
N LEU A 149 -10.40 -7.85 -4.40
CA LEU A 149 -11.31 -7.99 -5.55
C LEU A 149 -12.76 -8.18 -5.09
N ASP A 150 -13.01 -9.06 -4.13
CA ASP A 150 -14.38 -9.29 -3.65
C ASP A 150 -14.98 -8.08 -2.91
N MET A 151 -14.17 -7.31 -2.19
CA MET A 151 -14.62 -6.07 -1.55
C MET A 151 -14.82 -4.93 -2.55
N SER A 152 -14.06 -4.89 -3.65
CA SER A 152 -14.24 -3.89 -4.71
C SER A 152 -15.60 -3.98 -5.40
N LYS A 153 -16.20 -5.17 -5.47
CA LYS A 153 -17.51 -5.42 -6.11
C LYS A 153 -18.70 -4.86 -5.30
N ARG A 154 -18.47 -4.38 -4.07
CA ARG A 154 -19.51 -3.96 -3.12
C ARG A 154 -19.78 -2.45 -3.14
N ASN A 155 -19.18 -1.72 -4.08
CA ASN A 155 -19.50 -0.33 -4.38
C ASN A 155 -19.51 -0.10 -5.90
N SER A 156 -20.14 1.00 -6.32
CA SER A 156 -20.32 1.30 -7.75
C SER A 156 -19.06 1.78 -8.48
N PHE A 157 -17.99 2.09 -7.76
CA PHE A 157 -16.75 2.66 -8.30
C PHE A 157 -15.62 1.64 -8.42
N GLY A 158 -15.79 0.44 -7.85
CA GLY A 158 -14.75 -0.58 -7.84
C GLY A 158 -13.57 -0.24 -6.91
N THR A 159 -13.74 0.67 -5.96
CA THR A 159 -12.67 1.00 -5.00
C THR A 159 -12.54 -0.09 -3.94
N ILE A 160 -11.32 -0.31 -3.45
CA ILE A 160 -11.08 -1.17 -2.28
C ILE A 160 -11.41 -0.43 -0.98
N PRO A 161 -11.78 -1.13 0.10
CA PRO A 161 -12.04 -0.49 1.38
C PRO A 161 -10.75 0.02 2.04
N TYR A 162 -10.87 0.99 2.95
CA TYR A 162 -9.77 1.31 3.88
C TYR A 162 -9.45 0.08 4.74
N GLY A 163 -10.49 -0.60 5.22
CA GLY A 163 -10.37 -1.98 5.68
C GLY A 163 -11.40 -2.39 6.73
N PHE A 164 -11.06 -3.42 7.50
CA PHE A 164 -11.95 -4.11 8.43
C PHE A 164 -11.69 -3.73 9.89
N PHE A 165 -12.74 -3.87 10.70
CA PHE A 165 -12.72 -3.60 12.13
C PHE A 165 -13.42 -4.75 12.86
N SER A 166 -12.81 -5.22 13.94
CA SER A 166 -13.29 -6.38 14.72
C SER A 166 -13.62 -6.05 16.17
N LYS A 167 -12.97 -5.04 16.76
CA LYS A 167 -13.16 -4.66 18.17
C LYS A 167 -14.27 -3.66 18.41
N GLU A 168 -14.41 -2.67 17.54
CA GLU A 168 -15.39 -1.60 17.69
C GLU A 168 -16.10 -1.30 16.37
N ASP A 169 -17.34 -0.82 16.48
CA ASP A 169 -18.08 -0.29 15.33
C ASP A 169 -17.45 1.05 14.90
N PRO A 170 -16.87 1.13 13.69
CA PRO A 170 -16.22 2.34 13.21
C PRO A 170 -17.24 3.37 12.65
N GLY A 171 -18.54 3.11 12.76
CA GLY A 171 -19.60 3.85 12.09
C GLY A 171 -19.75 3.43 10.63
N GLY A 172 -20.69 4.05 9.91
CA GLY A 172 -20.94 3.74 8.50
C GLY A 172 -21.98 2.64 8.25
N ASN A 173 -22.41 1.93 9.30
CA ASN A 173 -23.42 0.88 9.24
C ASN A 173 -23.10 -0.22 8.20
N ARG A 174 -21.81 -0.51 8.00
CA ARG A 174 -21.31 -1.52 7.04
C ARG A 174 -20.78 -2.72 7.80
N ARG A 175 -21.40 -3.88 7.59
CA ARG A 175 -20.99 -5.16 8.21
C ARG A 175 -20.82 -6.25 7.18
N ILE A 176 -19.92 -7.17 7.48
CA ILE A 176 -19.64 -8.35 6.66
C ILE A 176 -19.31 -9.53 7.58
N GLY A 177 -20.26 -10.47 7.69
CA GLY A 177 -20.23 -11.48 8.74
C GLY A 177 -20.14 -10.83 10.13
N LYS A 178 -19.17 -11.28 10.93
CA LYS A 178 -18.89 -10.73 12.27
C LYS A 178 -18.14 -9.39 12.29
N LEU A 179 -17.60 -8.94 11.16
CA LEU A 179 -16.75 -7.75 11.08
C LEU A 179 -17.55 -6.50 10.64
N TRP A 180 -17.00 -5.34 10.98
CA TRP A 180 -17.35 -4.07 10.35
C TRP A 180 -16.30 -3.73 9.28
N TYR A 181 -16.67 -2.85 8.35
CA TYR A 181 -15.72 -2.33 7.37
C TYR A 181 -16.05 -0.91 6.96
N ARG A 182 -15.05 -0.15 6.52
CA ARG A 182 -15.23 1.18 5.95
C ARG A 182 -14.45 1.34 4.65
N TYR A 183 -15.02 2.09 3.71
CA TYR A 183 -14.29 2.52 2.54
C TYR A 183 -13.31 3.65 2.85
N PHE A 184 -13.63 4.48 3.84
CA PHE A 184 -12.81 5.62 4.22
C PHE A 184 -12.35 5.53 5.68
N MET A 185 -11.30 6.28 6.02
CA MET A 185 -10.90 6.48 7.42
C MET A 185 -12.07 7.05 8.24
N LYS A 186 -12.11 6.71 9.53
CA LYS A 186 -13.16 7.14 10.45
C LYS A 186 -12.97 8.63 10.78
N PRO A 187 -13.92 9.53 10.43
CA PRO A 187 -13.75 10.97 10.62
C PRO A 187 -13.80 11.41 12.09
N THR A 188 -14.17 10.51 13.02
CA THR A 188 -14.13 10.78 14.46
C THR A 188 -12.82 10.43 15.13
N GLU A 189 -11.86 9.84 14.40
CA GLU A 189 -10.51 9.65 14.95
C GLU A 189 -9.84 10.99 15.19
N GLY A 190 -8.96 11.05 16.19
CA GLY A 190 -8.21 12.28 16.50
C GLY A 190 -7.36 12.78 15.33
N TRP A 191 -7.06 11.90 14.37
CA TRP A 191 -6.43 12.22 13.11
C TRP A 191 -6.98 11.29 12.02
N TRP A 192 -7.37 11.85 10.88
CA TRP A 192 -7.81 11.11 9.70
C TRP A 192 -7.44 11.88 8.44
N VAL A 193 -7.34 11.19 7.31
CA VAL A 193 -7.11 11.82 6.00
C VAL A 193 -7.90 11.07 4.92
N GLY A 194 -7.94 11.65 3.73
CA GLY A 194 -8.33 10.93 2.52
C GLY A 194 -7.47 9.70 2.25
N ILE A 195 -7.96 8.83 1.38
CA ILE A 195 -7.43 7.46 1.26
C ILE A 195 -6.59 7.20 0.00
N ASN A 196 -6.07 8.23 -0.68
CA ASN A 196 -5.41 8.04 -1.99
C ASN A 196 -4.22 7.06 -1.92
N ALA A 197 -3.45 7.05 -0.84
CA ALA A 197 -2.32 6.14 -0.65
C ALA A 197 -2.78 4.68 -0.47
N ASN A 198 -3.89 4.44 0.24
CA ASN A 198 -4.50 3.12 0.35
C ASN A 198 -4.93 2.61 -1.03
N LEU A 199 -5.65 3.43 -1.79
CA LEU A 199 -6.12 3.06 -3.13
C LEU A 199 -4.95 2.81 -4.09
N ALA A 200 -3.99 3.73 -4.15
CA ALA A 200 -2.88 3.65 -5.09
C ALA A 200 -1.93 2.49 -4.77
N SER A 201 -1.59 2.27 -3.49
CA SER A 201 -0.75 1.14 -3.09
C SER A 201 -1.44 -0.22 -3.33
N ALA A 202 -2.74 -0.32 -3.10
CA ALA A 202 -3.52 -1.49 -3.46
C ALA A 202 -3.52 -1.73 -4.97
N GLY A 203 -3.66 -0.67 -5.78
CA GLY A 203 -3.56 -0.76 -7.23
C GLY A 203 -2.21 -1.33 -7.70
N VAL A 204 -1.09 -0.86 -7.13
CA VAL A 204 0.26 -1.39 -7.45
C VAL A 204 0.31 -2.89 -7.16
N GLY A 205 -0.11 -3.30 -5.96
CA GLY A 205 -0.12 -4.71 -5.57
C GLY A 205 -1.06 -5.57 -6.42
N LEU A 206 -2.24 -5.05 -6.79
CA LEU A 206 -3.21 -5.74 -7.64
C LEU A 206 -2.69 -5.94 -9.08
N ILE A 207 -1.92 -5.00 -9.62
CA ILE A 207 -1.27 -5.17 -10.93
C ILE A 207 -0.26 -6.30 -10.89
N LYS A 208 0.64 -6.27 -9.90
CA LYS A 208 1.68 -7.28 -9.72
C LYS A 208 1.06 -8.66 -9.49
N ALA A 209 0.06 -8.74 -8.61
CA ALA A 209 -0.72 -9.96 -8.38
C ALA A 209 -1.43 -10.45 -9.66
N GLY A 210 -2.04 -9.56 -10.44
CA GLY A 210 -2.70 -9.88 -11.70
C GLY A 210 -1.75 -10.47 -12.74
N ARG A 211 -0.51 -9.98 -12.82
CA ARG A 211 0.53 -10.56 -13.69
C ARG A 211 0.96 -11.95 -13.23
N ILE A 212 1.20 -12.12 -11.93
CA ILE A 212 1.66 -13.37 -11.33
C ILE A 212 0.61 -14.48 -11.39
N LEU A 213 -0.66 -14.13 -11.16
CA LEU A 213 -1.79 -15.06 -11.15
C LEU A 213 -2.47 -15.18 -12.52
N HIS A 214 -2.05 -14.40 -13.52
CA HIS A 214 -2.69 -14.28 -14.82
C HIS A 214 -4.19 -13.94 -14.75
N ASP A 215 -4.57 -13.04 -13.83
CA ASP A 215 -5.96 -12.65 -13.59
C ASP A 215 -6.22 -11.19 -14.03
N HIS A 216 -6.88 -11.05 -15.18
CA HIS A 216 -7.23 -9.74 -15.75
C HIS A 216 -8.24 -8.95 -14.90
N ASN A 217 -9.01 -9.60 -14.02
CA ASN A 217 -9.93 -8.87 -13.14
C ASN A 217 -9.15 -8.04 -12.11
N LEU A 218 -8.00 -8.53 -11.64
CA LEU A 218 -7.13 -7.78 -10.72
C LEU A 218 -6.57 -6.54 -11.40
N LEU A 219 -6.18 -6.64 -12.68
CA LEU A 219 -5.72 -5.49 -13.47
C LEU A 219 -6.83 -4.45 -13.65
N ALA A 220 -8.05 -4.89 -13.94
CA ALA A 220 -9.20 -3.99 -14.11
C ALA A 220 -9.53 -3.23 -12.81
N ILE A 221 -9.49 -3.91 -11.65
CA ILE A 221 -9.71 -3.25 -10.36
C ILE A 221 -8.54 -2.34 -9.97
N ALA A 222 -7.30 -2.67 -10.33
CA ALA A 222 -6.18 -1.76 -10.13
C ALA A 222 -6.39 -0.43 -10.87
N GLN A 223 -6.84 -0.47 -12.12
CA GLN A 223 -7.21 0.73 -12.90
C GLN A 223 -8.31 1.54 -12.18
N ARG A 224 -9.33 0.88 -11.59
CA ARG A 224 -10.38 1.57 -10.83
C ARG A 224 -9.86 2.38 -9.65
N GLN A 225 -8.75 1.97 -9.03
CA GLN A 225 -8.16 2.75 -7.94
C GLN A 225 -7.58 4.07 -8.47
N LEU A 226 -6.92 4.04 -9.64
CA LEU A 226 -6.43 5.26 -10.29
C LEU A 226 -7.57 6.11 -10.83
N ASP A 227 -8.59 5.49 -11.44
CA ASP A 227 -9.77 6.20 -11.96
C ASP A 227 -10.41 7.06 -10.86
N TRP A 228 -10.56 6.52 -9.64
CA TRP A 228 -11.08 7.26 -8.49
C TRP A 228 -10.25 8.51 -8.17
N ILE A 229 -8.92 8.35 -8.09
CA ILE A 229 -7.96 9.42 -7.79
C ILE A 229 -8.04 10.54 -8.86
N LEU A 230 -8.26 10.16 -10.12
CA LEU A 230 -8.31 11.06 -11.28
C LEU A 230 -9.71 11.61 -11.60
N GLY A 231 -10.73 11.35 -10.77
CA GLY A 231 -12.03 12.00 -10.88
C GLY A 231 -13.22 11.09 -11.20
N PHE A 232 -13.03 9.78 -11.35
CA PHE A 232 -14.15 8.82 -11.42
C PHE A 232 -14.69 8.52 -10.02
N ASN A 233 -15.30 9.54 -9.42
CA ASN A 233 -15.88 9.53 -8.08
C ASN A 233 -17.13 10.44 -8.06
N PRO A 234 -17.96 10.41 -6.99
CA PRO A 234 -19.21 11.19 -6.96
C PRO A 234 -19.04 12.71 -7.11
N HIS A 235 -17.85 13.24 -6.85
CA HIS A 235 -17.56 14.67 -6.98
C HIS A 235 -17.07 15.06 -8.38
N GLY A 236 -16.79 14.08 -9.24
CA GLY A 236 -16.14 14.33 -10.54
C GLY A 236 -14.81 15.06 -10.37
N SER A 237 -14.11 14.83 -9.25
CA SER A 237 -12.98 15.65 -8.79
C SER A 237 -11.67 14.88 -8.84
N SER A 238 -10.72 15.36 -9.64
CA SER A 238 -9.36 14.84 -9.60
C SER A 238 -8.61 15.41 -8.39
N THR A 239 -8.01 14.51 -7.63
CA THR A 239 -7.18 14.83 -6.45
C THR A 239 -5.69 14.87 -6.77
N VAL A 240 -5.35 14.82 -8.07
CA VAL A 240 -4.03 15.13 -8.61
C VAL A 240 -4.08 16.54 -9.17
N ASP A 241 -3.32 17.44 -8.55
CA ASP A 241 -3.32 18.85 -8.89
C ASP A 241 -2.90 19.06 -10.35
N SER A 242 -3.65 19.91 -11.06
CA SER A 242 -3.45 20.23 -12.47
C SER A 242 -3.64 19.06 -13.48
N ILE A 243 -4.13 17.89 -13.05
CA ILE A 243 -4.45 16.76 -13.93
C ILE A 243 -5.93 16.39 -13.80
N GLY A 244 -6.75 16.67 -14.82
CA GLY A 244 -8.19 16.43 -14.80
C GLY A 244 -8.98 17.70 -14.51
N TYR A 245 -10.10 17.59 -13.79
CA TYR A 245 -11.02 18.71 -13.52
C TYR A 245 -11.52 18.71 -12.08
N ASN A 246 -12.17 19.81 -11.69
CA ASN A 246 -12.84 20.01 -10.39
C ASN A 246 -11.92 19.76 -9.19
N HIS A 247 -10.66 20.19 -9.26
CA HIS A 247 -9.71 20.09 -8.16
C HIS A 247 -10.26 20.77 -6.90
N PRO A 248 -10.19 20.14 -5.72
CA PRO A 248 -10.58 20.80 -4.50
C PRO A 248 -9.62 21.95 -4.22
N LYS A 249 -10.07 22.95 -3.45
CA LYS A 249 -9.21 24.07 -3.06
C LYS A 249 -8.00 23.54 -2.30
N GLN A 250 -6.80 23.96 -2.68
CA GLN A 250 -5.57 23.59 -2.00
C GLN A 250 -5.63 23.98 -0.51
N PHE A 251 -5.21 23.06 0.37
CA PHE A 251 -4.96 23.41 1.77
C PHE A 251 -3.71 24.30 1.89
N ILE A 252 -3.85 25.44 2.57
CA ILE A 252 -2.76 26.38 2.82
C ILE A 252 -2.49 26.43 4.33
N ASN A 253 -1.43 25.73 4.76
CA ASN A 253 -0.96 25.77 6.15
C ASN A 253 -0.17 27.08 6.38
N THR A 254 -0.81 28.05 7.03
CA THR A 254 -0.19 29.36 7.32
C THR A 254 0.55 29.39 8.67
N THR A 255 0.46 28.31 9.45
CA THR A 255 1.05 28.23 10.80
C THR A 255 2.41 27.55 10.82
N GLU A 256 2.60 26.50 10.01
CA GLU A 256 3.80 25.65 10.06
C GLU A 256 4.81 25.95 8.94
N PHE A 257 4.34 26.30 7.74
CA PHE A 257 5.20 26.52 6.57
C PHE A 257 5.27 28.00 6.20
N LYS A 258 6.49 28.56 6.16
CA LYS A 258 6.79 29.94 5.73
C LYS A 258 7.96 29.96 4.75
N PRO A 259 7.75 30.31 3.46
CA PRO A 259 6.45 30.59 2.83
C PRO A 259 5.53 29.37 2.86
N ALA A 260 4.23 29.60 2.75
CA ALA A 260 3.26 28.50 2.66
C ALA A 260 3.56 27.62 1.45
N THR A 261 3.13 26.36 1.51
CA THR A 261 3.30 25.40 0.42
C THR A 261 2.75 25.99 -0.89
N PRO A 262 3.57 26.11 -1.95
CA PRO A 262 3.11 26.69 -3.20
C PRO A 262 2.13 25.73 -3.91
N HIS A 263 1.51 26.21 -4.98
CA HIS A 263 0.85 25.35 -5.94
C HIS A 263 1.89 24.49 -6.66
N ILE A 264 1.71 23.16 -6.66
CA ILE A 264 2.65 22.19 -7.22
C ILE A 264 1.88 21.32 -8.22
N PRO A 265 1.93 21.61 -9.53
CA PRO A 265 1.33 20.76 -10.55
C PRO A 265 1.83 19.32 -10.44
N GLY A 266 0.91 18.36 -10.47
CA GLY A 266 1.20 16.94 -10.31
C GLY A 266 1.34 16.46 -8.86
N ALA A 267 1.23 17.36 -7.87
CA ALA A 267 1.09 16.93 -6.48
C ALA A 267 -0.25 16.21 -6.28
N VAL A 268 -0.26 15.25 -5.36
CA VAL A 268 -1.42 14.42 -5.05
C VAL A 268 -1.86 14.74 -3.64
N MET A 269 -3.12 15.10 -3.52
CA MET A 269 -3.73 15.43 -2.24
C MET A 269 -4.04 14.15 -1.46
N ASN A 270 -4.29 14.29 -0.16
CA ASN A 270 -4.76 13.19 0.71
C ASN A 270 -5.94 12.42 0.10
N GLY A 271 -6.84 13.13 -0.57
CA GLY A 271 -7.92 12.53 -1.36
C GLY A 271 -9.26 12.56 -0.64
N ILE A 272 -10.24 11.84 -1.18
CA ILE A 272 -11.60 11.81 -0.65
C ILE A 272 -11.63 11.03 0.66
N GLY A 273 -12.23 11.64 1.69
CA GLY A 273 -12.49 11.03 2.99
C GLY A 273 -13.89 10.44 3.10
N GLY A 274 -14.33 10.18 4.33
CA GLY A 274 -15.64 9.61 4.59
C GLY A 274 -16.45 10.40 5.61
N THR A 275 -17.76 10.46 5.40
CA THR A 275 -18.71 10.93 6.43
C THR A 275 -18.88 9.90 7.55
N MET A 276 -19.64 10.25 8.60
CA MET A 276 -20.04 9.28 9.64
C MET A 276 -20.68 8.02 9.06
N ASP A 277 -21.47 8.17 7.99
CA ASP A 277 -22.19 7.11 7.29
C ASP A 277 -21.35 6.43 6.18
N ASP A 278 -20.03 6.64 6.20
CA ASP A 278 -19.07 6.08 5.23
C ASP A 278 -19.47 6.36 3.77
N GLN A 279 -19.92 7.60 3.55
CA GLN A 279 -20.13 8.18 2.23
C GLN A 279 -18.92 9.04 1.83
N PRO A 280 -18.58 9.12 0.54
CA PRO A 280 -17.47 9.94 0.06
C PRO A 280 -17.64 11.41 0.47
N ASP A 281 -16.61 12.01 1.05
CA ASP A 281 -16.62 13.38 1.56
C ASP A 281 -15.34 14.14 1.18
N LEU A 282 -15.48 15.26 0.50
CA LEU A 282 -14.38 16.08 -0.03
C LEU A 282 -14.41 17.46 0.61
N HIS A 283 -13.36 17.81 1.36
CA HIS A 283 -13.29 19.05 2.13
C HIS A 283 -12.34 20.05 1.46
N ASP A 284 -12.92 21.00 0.72
CA ASP A 284 -12.17 22.09 0.11
C ASP A 284 -11.29 22.84 1.12
N GLY A 285 -10.00 22.97 0.80
CA GLY A 285 -9.04 23.74 1.60
C GLY A 285 -8.74 23.13 2.97
N SER A 286 -9.17 21.90 3.23
CA SER A 286 -8.90 21.17 4.48
C SER A 286 -7.71 20.26 4.33
N TYR A 287 -6.87 20.15 5.37
CA TYR A 287 -5.74 19.22 5.33
C TYR A 287 -6.18 17.78 5.19
N HIS A 288 -7.35 17.43 5.75
CA HIS A 288 -7.89 16.07 5.71
C HIS A 288 -7.99 15.53 4.27
N THR A 289 -8.36 16.35 3.29
CA THR A 289 -8.58 15.88 1.91
C THR A 289 -7.72 16.59 0.87
N ALA A 290 -7.30 17.83 1.10
CA ALA A 290 -6.69 18.71 0.11
C ALA A 290 -5.22 19.09 0.40
N GLU A 291 -4.60 18.55 1.46
CA GLU A 291 -3.16 18.68 1.67
C GLU A 291 -2.38 17.74 0.77
N TYR A 292 -1.27 18.23 0.20
CA TYR A 292 -0.32 17.38 -0.51
C TYR A 292 0.50 16.56 0.48
N TRP A 293 0.56 15.25 0.25
CA TRP A 293 1.32 14.38 1.13
C TRP A 293 2.09 13.31 0.36
N THR A 294 3.36 13.11 0.72
CA THR A 294 4.32 12.31 -0.06
C THR A 294 3.87 10.87 -0.34
N PRO A 295 3.28 10.11 0.61
CA PRO A 295 2.78 8.77 0.31
C PRO A 295 1.72 8.77 -0.80
N MET A 296 0.82 9.74 -0.80
CA MET A 296 -0.24 9.90 -1.81
C MET A 296 0.39 10.07 -3.20
N VAL A 297 1.41 10.93 -3.29
CA VAL A 297 2.16 11.19 -4.52
C VAL A 297 2.92 9.95 -4.98
N ALA A 298 3.69 9.35 -4.10
CA ALA A 298 4.60 8.25 -4.43
C ALA A 298 3.84 7.03 -4.95
N TYR A 299 2.78 6.60 -4.27
CA TYR A 299 1.99 5.45 -4.75
C TYR A 299 1.21 5.75 -6.01
N THR A 300 0.66 6.96 -6.15
CA THR A 300 -0.08 7.32 -7.38
C THR A 300 0.86 7.32 -8.58
N LEU A 301 2.06 7.87 -8.42
CA LEU A 301 3.11 7.83 -9.44
C LEU A 301 3.52 6.39 -9.76
N TRP A 302 3.68 5.55 -8.74
CA TRP A 302 4.01 4.13 -8.93
C TRP A 302 2.90 3.38 -9.66
N LEU A 303 1.64 3.56 -9.27
CA LEU A 303 0.49 2.95 -9.93
C LEU A 303 0.40 3.38 -11.41
N LEU A 304 0.61 4.67 -11.70
CA LEU A 304 0.67 5.18 -13.06
C LEU A 304 1.78 4.50 -13.87
N ALA A 305 2.97 4.33 -13.30
CA ALA A 305 4.09 3.65 -13.94
C ALA A 305 3.79 2.17 -14.22
N GLU A 306 3.19 1.47 -13.26
CA GLU A 306 2.80 0.07 -13.41
C GLU A 306 1.74 -0.14 -14.49
N LEU A 307 0.72 0.72 -14.56
CA LEU A 307 -0.33 0.66 -15.58
C LEU A 307 0.23 0.96 -16.98
N SER A 308 1.11 1.96 -17.09
CA SER A 308 1.75 2.35 -18.35
C SER A 308 2.67 1.26 -18.92
N ALA A 309 3.14 0.33 -18.09
CA ALA A 309 3.95 -0.81 -18.54
C ALA A 309 3.12 -1.96 -19.13
N ILE A 310 1.80 -1.95 -18.97
CA ILE A 310 0.87 -2.98 -19.49
C ILE A 310 0.15 -2.51 -20.75
N SER A 311 0.02 -1.20 -20.93
CA SER A 311 -0.65 -0.55 -22.06
C SER A 311 0.11 -0.66 -23.38
#